data_AF-F9XE08-F1
#
_entry.id   AF-F9XE08-F1
#
_cell.length_a   1.000
_cell.length_b   1.000
_cell.length_c   1.000
_cell.angle_alpha   90.00
_cell.angle_beta   90.00
_cell.angle_gamma   90.00
#
_symmetry.space_group_name_H-M   'P 1'
#
loop_
_entity.id
_entity.type
_entity.pdbx_description
1 polymer ?
#
loop_
_entity_poly.entity_id
_entity_poly.type
_entity_poly.pdbx_seq_one_letter_code
_entity_poly.pdbx_strand_id
1 'polypeptide(L)'
;FYRHTSGRWLWAEDTRLQERYKRFNVPGLKQLAASASGARSCVDIIKLAEGGFNKVFRLSMDNGAVVIARIPNPNVGPACKVIASEVATMDFVRNVVGIPVPKVLAWDGGTSNSAESEYILMEVATGTQLDEVWTDMDLSDKFKVVDALVAVQ
;
A
#
# COMPACT_ATOMS: atom_id res chain seq x y z
N PHE A 1 4.78 2.02 14.54
CA PHE A 1 4.94 1.46 13.18
C PHE A 1 4.79 -0.06 13.11
N TYR A 2 5.43 -0.84 13.99
CA TYR A 2 5.60 -2.30 13.82
C TYR A 2 4.42 -3.18 14.23
N ARG A 3 3.63 -2.74 15.22
CA ARG A 3 2.48 -3.48 15.76
C ARG A 3 1.20 -3.21 14.97
N HIS A 4 0.25 -4.14 15.06
CA HIS A 4 -1.13 -3.91 14.65
C HIS A 4 -1.86 -3.07 15.71
N THR A 5 -2.67 -2.13 15.25
CA THR A 5 -3.30 -1.04 16.01
C THR A 5 -4.71 -0.68 15.50
N SER A 6 -5.08 -1.06 14.28
CA SER A 6 -6.39 -0.72 13.69
C SER A 6 -7.56 -1.59 14.14
N GLY A 7 -7.32 -2.66 14.90
CA GLY A 7 -8.38 -3.55 15.36
C GLY A 7 -7.95 -4.51 16.45
N ARG A 8 -8.93 -5.25 16.97
CA ARG A 8 -8.78 -6.29 18.00
C ARG A 8 -9.45 -7.58 17.55
N TRP A 9 -9.03 -8.70 18.12
CA TRP A 9 -9.64 -10.01 17.83
C TRP A 9 -10.43 -10.51 19.03
N LEU A 10 -11.61 -11.07 18.76
CA LEU A 10 -12.43 -11.75 19.78
C LEU A 10 -11.79 -13.06 20.28
N TRP A 11 -10.89 -13.65 19.50
CA TRP A 11 -10.20 -14.90 19.82
C TRP A 11 -8.71 -14.84 19.49
N ALA A 12 -7.88 -15.41 20.38
CA ALA A 12 -6.43 -15.53 20.24
C ALA A 12 -5.71 -14.22 19.90
N GLU A 13 -6.11 -13.11 20.52
CA GLU A 13 -5.62 -11.75 20.20
C GLU A 13 -4.09 -11.64 20.20
N ASP A 14 -3.43 -12.12 21.26
CA ASP A 14 -1.97 -12.05 21.37
C ASP A 14 -1.29 -12.77 20.18
N THR A 15 -1.78 -13.96 19.83
CA THR A 15 -1.27 -14.70 18.66
C THR A 15 -1.46 -13.90 17.38
N ARG A 16 -2.64 -13.31 17.16
CA ARG A 16 -2.95 -12.52 15.96
C ARG A 16 -2.11 -11.24 15.86
N LEU A 17 -1.81 -10.61 16.99
CA LEU A 17 -0.92 -9.46 17.08
C LEU A 17 0.53 -9.85 16.77
N GLN A 18 1.01 -10.98 17.29
CA GLN A 18 2.37 -11.48 17.03
C GLN A 18 2.56 -11.90 15.58
N GLU A 19 1.60 -12.62 14.99
CA GLU A 19 1.59 -13.00 13.56
C GLU A 19 1.69 -11.80 12.62
N ARG A 20 1.27 -10.61 13.08
CA ARG A 20 1.29 -9.36 12.32
C ARG A 20 2.40 -8.42 12.75
N TYR A 21 3.14 -8.70 13.81
CA TYR A 21 4.25 -7.86 14.21
C TYR A 21 5.38 -7.97 13.18
N LYS A 22 5.85 -6.83 12.65
CA LYS A 22 7.00 -6.81 11.75
C LYS A 22 7.88 -5.63 12.03
N ARG A 23 9.14 -5.91 12.36
CA ARG A 23 10.19 -4.91 12.46
C ARG A 23 10.80 -4.69 11.07
N PHE A 24 11.17 -3.45 10.80
CA PHE A 24 11.86 -3.04 9.58
C PHE A 24 12.67 -1.77 9.88
N ASN A 25 13.66 -1.48 9.05
CA ASN A 25 14.52 -0.32 9.18
C ASN A 25 13.86 0.92 8.57
N VAL A 26 13.34 1.81 9.43
CA VAL A 26 12.62 3.03 9.02
C VAL A 26 13.53 4.02 8.26
N PRO A 27 14.74 4.37 8.73
CA PRO A 27 15.69 5.15 7.95
C PRO A 27 15.98 4.57 6.56
N GLY A 28 16.16 3.25 6.46
CA GLY A 28 16.41 2.60 5.19
C GLY A 28 15.21 2.65 4.23
N LEU A 29 13.98 2.47 4.75
CA LEU A 29 12.76 2.65 3.96
C LEU A 29 12.61 4.09 3.46
N LYS A 30 12.91 5.08 4.31
CA LYS A 30 12.93 6.51 3.93
C LYS A 30 13.91 6.79 2.78
N GLN A 31 15.10 6.21 2.85
CA GLN A 31 16.12 6.35 1.82
C GLN A 31 15.67 5.73 0.49
N LEU A 32 15.15 4.49 0.53
CA LEU A 32 14.64 3.80 -0.66
C LEU A 32 13.51 4.60 -1.32
N ALA A 33 12.59 5.14 -0.52
CA ALA A 33 11.49 5.94 -1.03
C ALA A 33 11.95 7.28 -1.63
N ALA A 34 12.90 7.98 -1.00
CA ALA A 34 13.46 9.21 -1.55
C ALA A 34 14.15 8.95 -2.91
N SER A 35 14.97 7.90 -3.00
CA SER A 35 15.61 7.49 -4.24
C SER A 35 14.59 7.14 -5.33
N ALA A 36 13.55 6.37 -4.99
CA ALA A 36 12.51 5.95 -5.94
C ALA A 36 11.66 7.12 -6.47
N SER A 37 11.52 8.21 -5.72
CA SER A 37 10.78 9.41 -6.13
C SER A 37 11.67 10.54 -6.67
N GLY A 38 12.98 10.32 -6.84
CA GLY A 38 13.93 11.35 -7.26
C GLY A 38 14.08 12.50 -6.25
N ALA A 39 13.75 12.27 -4.98
CA ALA A 39 13.91 13.21 -3.89
C ALA A 39 15.29 13.05 -3.22
N ARG A 40 15.74 14.06 -2.46
CA ARG A 40 17.00 13.93 -1.71
C ARG A 40 16.77 13.30 -0.34
N SER A 41 15.60 13.56 0.26
CA SER A 41 15.27 13.00 1.58
C SER A 41 13.77 12.88 1.82
N CYS A 42 13.42 11.99 2.73
CA CYS A 42 12.05 11.85 3.24
C CYS A 42 11.90 12.67 4.53
N VAL A 43 11.06 13.70 4.47
CA VAL A 43 10.83 14.62 5.59
C VAL A 43 9.96 14.00 6.67
N ASP A 44 8.98 13.17 6.29
CA ASP A 44 8.01 12.62 7.22
C ASP A 44 7.53 11.22 6.81
N ILE A 45 7.20 10.40 7.80
CA ILE A 45 6.58 9.08 7.61
C ILE A 45 5.47 8.89 8.65
N ILE A 46 4.27 8.63 8.15
CA ILE A 46 3.12 8.27 9.00
C ILE A 46 2.58 6.91 8.59
N LYS A 47 2.04 6.17 9.56
CA LYS A 47 1.28 4.95 9.27
C LYS A 47 -0.11 5.38 8.85
N LEU A 48 -0.39 5.26 7.56
CA LEU A 48 -1.65 5.70 6.97
C LEU A 48 -2.77 4.73 7.30
N ALA A 49 -2.50 3.44 7.10
CA ALA A 49 -3.46 2.38 7.31
C ALA A 49 -2.74 1.08 7.59
N GLU A 50 -3.48 0.08 8.05
CA GLU A 50 -3.05 -1.29 8.02
C GLU A 50 -4.26 -2.20 7.87
N GLY A 51 -4.08 -3.27 7.11
CA GLY A 51 -5.09 -4.29 6.91
C GLY A 51 -4.62 -5.66 7.38
N GLY A 52 -5.32 -6.69 6.92
CA GLY A 52 -4.96 -8.08 7.21
C GLY A 52 -3.60 -8.49 6.64
N PHE A 53 -3.16 -7.85 5.54
CA PHE A 53 -2.02 -8.29 4.75
C PHE A 53 -0.85 -7.31 4.73
N ASN A 54 -1.09 -5.99 4.83
CA ASN A 54 -0.04 -4.99 4.71
C ASN A 54 -0.19 -3.90 5.78
N LYS A 55 0.94 -3.32 6.19
CA LYS A 55 1.01 -1.99 6.79
C LYS A 55 1.31 -0.99 5.70
N VAL A 56 0.57 0.10 5.68
CA VAL A 56 0.66 1.14 4.68
C VAL A 56 1.17 2.41 5.33
N PHE A 57 2.24 2.96 4.81
CA PHE A 57 2.87 4.19 5.27
C PHE A 57 2.79 5.24 4.17
N ARG A 58 2.51 6.48 4.57
CA ARG A 58 2.61 7.65 3.70
C ARG A 58 3.90 8.38 4.03
N LEU A 59 4.77 8.52 3.04
CA LEU A 59 6.06 9.19 3.15
C LEU A 59 5.99 10.50 2.38
N SER A 60 6.31 11.60 3.06
CA SER A 60 6.43 12.92 2.45
C SER A 60 7.89 13.22 2.13
N MET A 61 8.18 13.74 0.94
CA MET A 61 9.54 14.00 0.45
C MET A 61 9.88 15.49 0.46
N ASP A 62 11.18 15.82 0.44
CA ASP A 62 11.67 17.20 0.44
C ASP A 62 11.35 17.98 -0.84
N ASN A 63 11.05 17.28 -1.94
CA ASN A 63 10.61 17.85 -3.21
C ASN A 63 9.08 17.96 -3.35
N GLY A 64 8.31 17.68 -2.28
CA GLY A 64 6.85 17.70 -2.28
C GLY A 64 6.19 16.42 -2.79
N ALA A 65 6.94 15.46 -3.32
CA ALA A 65 6.39 14.16 -3.69
C ALA A 65 5.88 13.39 -2.47
N VAL A 66 4.89 12.52 -2.71
CA VAL A 66 4.35 11.62 -1.70
C VAL A 66 4.44 10.20 -2.21
N VAL A 67 5.01 9.32 -1.40
CA VAL A 67 5.16 7.90 -1.70
C VAL A 67 4.37 7.08 -0.70
N ILE A 68 3.62 6.10 -1.19
CA ILE A 68 3.01 5.07 -0.37
C ILE A 68 3.97 3.89 -0.29
N ALA A 69 4.34 3.50 0.94
CA ALA A 69 5.07 2.27 1.18
C ALA A 69 4.14 1.21 1.78
N ARG A 70 4.13 0.02 1.19
CA ARG A 70 3.41 -1.15 1.69
C ARG A 70 4.42 -2.16 2.18
N ILE A 71 4.32 -2.53 3.46
CA ILE A 71 5.13 -3.56 4.10
C ILE A 71 4.22 -4.75 4.40
N PRO A 72 4.47 -5.95 3.83
CA PRO A 72 3.63 -7.11 4.07
C PRO A 72 3.79 -7.58 5.51
N ASN A 73 2.67 -7.95 6.12
CA ASN A 73 2.66 -8.63 7.40
C ASN A 73 3.26 -10.04 7.25
N PRO A 74 3.84 -10.64 8.31
CA PRO A 74 4.43 -11.97 8.22
C PRO A 74 3.43 -13.07 7.84
N ASN A 75 2.14 -12.88 8.11
CA ASN A 75 1.07 -13.84 7.85
C ASN A 75 0.60 -13.91 6.39
N VAL A 76 1.20 -13.16 5.44
CA VAL A 76 0.79 -13.19 4.02
C VAL A 76 1.22 -14.44 3.27
N GLY A 77 2.02 -15.31 3.89
CA GLY A 77 2.65 -16.44 3.21
C GLY A 77 3.96 -16.04 2.52
N PRO A 78 4.33 -16.63 1.38
CA PRO A 78 5.59 -16.32 0.69
C PRO A 78 5.60 -14.87 0.15
N ALA A 79 6.12 -13.93 0.95
CA ALA A 79 6.07 -12.49 0.67
C ALA A 79 6.61 -12.12 -0.71
N CYS A 80 7.71 -12.73 -1.16
CA CYS A 80 8.27 -12.53 -2.49
C CYS A 80 7.25 -12.82 -3.61
N LYS A 81 6.53 -13.94 -3.54
CA LYS A 81 5.51 -14.31 -4.55
C LYS A 81 4.29 -13.41 -4.48
N VAL A 82 3.86 -13.06 -3.27
CA VAL A 82 2.70 -12.18 -3.05
C VAL A 82 2.96 -10.80 -3.63
N ILE A 83 4.11 -10.21 -3.29
CA ILE A 83 4.50 -8.88 -3.82
C ILE A 83 4.69 -8.93 -5.33
N ALA A 84 5.41 -9.92 -5.86
CA ALA A 84 5.62 -10.05 -7.30
C ALA A 84 4.29 -10.18 -8.06
N SER A 85 3.37 -10.99 -7.54
CA SER A 85 2.03 -11.12 -8.12
C SER A 85 1.26 -9.80 -8.05
N GLU A 86 1.30 -9.09 -6.93
CA GLU A 86 0.61 -7.81 -6.76
C GLU A 86 1.13 -6.75 -7.74
N VAL A 87 2.45 -6.62 -7.85
CA VAL A 87 3.10 -5.68 -8.77
C VAL A 87 2.78 -6.03 -10.22
N ALA A 88 2.85 -7.32 -10.59
CA ALA A 88 2.51 -7.77 -11.93
C ALA A 88 1.03 -7.50 -12.28
N THR A 89 0.11 -7.73 -11.34
CA THR A 89 -1.30 -7.40 -11.54
C THR A 89 -1.52 -5.90 -11.68
N MET A 90 -0.86 -5.06 -10.86
CA MET A 90 -0.96 -3.60 -10.99
C MET A 90 -0.46 -3.10 -12.35
N ASP A 91 0.65 -3.66 -12.85
CA ASP A 91 1.18 -3.34 -14.16
C ASP A 91 0.22 -3.74 -15.28
N PHE A 92 -0.33 -4.96 -15.22
CA PHE A 92 -1.34 -5.44 -16.16
C PHE A 92 -2.61 -4.56 -16.15
N VAL A 93 -3.15 -4.26 -14.98
CA VAL A 93 -4.36 -3.44 -14.83
C VAL A 93 -4.15 -2.03 -15.40
N ARG A 94 -2.97 -1.43 -15.19
CA ARG A 94 -2.63 -0.14 -15.78
C ARG A 94 -2.47 -0.22 -17.29
N ASN A 95 -1.61 -1.11 -17.77
CA ASN A 95 -1.07 -1.06 -19.13
C ASN A 95 -1.92 -1.83 -20.14
N VAL A 96 -2.67 -2.84 -19.69
CA VAL A 96 -3.50 -3.70 -20.54
C VAL A 96 -4.97 -3.35 -20.38
N VAL A 97 -5.48 -3.27 -19.14
CA VAL A 97 -6.90 -2.95 -18.89
C VAL A 97 -7.16 -1.44 -19.01
N GLY A 98 -6.15 -0.60 -18.79
CA GLY A 98 -6.27 0.86 -18.89
C GLY A 98 -6.91 1.51 -17.66
N ILE A 99 -7.01 0.79 -16.54
CA ILE A 99 -7.57 1.34 -15.30
C ILE A 99 -6.48 2.13 -14.55
N PRO A 100 -6.76 3.36 -14.11
CA PRO A 100 -5.82 4.16 -13.36
C PRO A 100 -5.62 3.61 -11.95
N VAL A 101 -4.71 2.67 -11.79
CA VAL A 101 -4.13 2.31 -10.48
C VAL A 101 -2.96 3.25 -10.15
N PRO A 102 -2.38 3.24 -8.94
CA PRO A 102 -1.17 4.01 -8.65
C PRO A 102 0.09 3.32 -9.20
N LYS A 103 1.13 4.07 -9.58
CA LYS A 103 2.30 3.49 -10.25
C LYS A 103 3.26 2.92 -9.21
N VAL A 104 3.75 1.70 -9.44
CA VAL A 104 4.84 1.15 -8.65
C VAL A 104 6.14 1.86 -9.03
N LEU A 105 6.77 2.49 -8.05
CA LEU A 105 8.03 3.21 -8.19
C LEU A 105 9.23 2.28 -7.98
N ALA A 106 9.13 1.40 -6.98
CA ALA A 106 10.13 0.38 -6.68
C ALA A 106 9.50 -0.71 -5.80
N TRP A 107 10.03 -1.93 -5.84
CA TRP A 107 9.62 -3.00 -4.94
C TRP A 107 10.79 -3.97 -4.72
N ASP A 108 10.76 -4.69 -3.60
CA ASP A 108 11.66 -5.80 -3.33
C ASP A 108 10.89 -6.88 -2.57
N GLY A 109 10.97 -8.11 -3.06
CA GLY A 109 10.37 -9.30 -2.45
C GLY A 109 11.28 -9.99 -1.43
N GLY A 110 12.51 -9.51 -1.22
CA GLY A 110 13.45 -9.99 -0.22
C GLY A 110 13.66 -9.01 0.93
N THR A 111 14.51 -9.40 1.88
CA THR A 111 14.87 -8.59 3.06
C THR A 111 16.31 -8.06 3.00
N SER A 112 17.09 -8.46 2.00
CA SER A 112 18.48 -8.03 1.80
C SER A 112 18.55 -6.64 1.13
N ASN A 113 17.86 -5.67 1.71
CA ASN A 113 17.81 -4.28 1.28
C ASN A 113 17.84 -3.34 2.49
N SER A 114 17.96 -2.03 2.25
CA SER A 114 18.07 -1.05 3.33
C SER A 114 16.87 -1.03 4.29
N ALA A 115 15.67 -1.40 3.84
CA ALA A 115 14.49 -1.47 4.72
C ALA A 115 14.49 -2.72 5.62
N GLU A 116 15.38 -3.69 5.39
CA GLU A 116 15.42 -4.98 6.11
C GLU A 116 14.06 -5.72 6.06
N SER A 117 13.30 -5.49 4.99
CA SER A 117 11.94 -5.99 4.80
C SER A 117 11.61 -5.97 3.32
N GLU A 118 10.72 -6.87 2.90
CA GLU A 118 10.04 -6.74 1.64
C GLU A 118 9.16 -5.48 1.63
N TYR A 119 8.98 -4.87 0.45
CA TYR A 119 8.21 -3.64 0.31
C TYR A 119 7.66 -3.44 -1.11
N ILE A 120 6.63 -2.61 -1.21
CA ILE A 120 6.21 -1.94 -2.45
C ILE A 120 6.21 -0.44 -2.17
N LEU A 121 6.90 0.33 -3.02
CA LEU A 121 6.86 1.80 -3.06
C LEU A 121 6.05 2.19 -4.29
N MET A 122 5.03 3.01 -4.10
CA MET A 122 4.10 3.39 -5.16
C MET A 122 3.59 4.83 -4.98
N GLU A 123 3.01 5.38 -6.04
CA GLU A 123 2.30 6.65 -5.99
C GLU A 123 1.09 6.59 -5.05
N VAL A 124 0.60 7.75 -4.64
CA VAL A 124 -0.67 7.89 -3.94
C VAL A 124 -1.82 7.74 -4.93
N ALA A 125 -2.84 6.96 -4.58
CA ALA A 125 -4.09 6.93 -5.33
C ALA A 125 -4.79 8.29 -5.20
N THR A 126 -5.13 8.91 -6.32
CA THR A 126 -5.89 10.17 -6.33
C THR A 126 -7.39 9.87 -6.31
N GLY A 127 -8.16 10.79 -5.73
CA GLY A 127 -9.61 10.69 -5.64
C GLY A 127 -10.11 10.53 -4.20
N THR A 128 -11.40 10.24 -4.09
CA THR A 128 -12.10 10.03 -2.81
C THR A 128 -12.56 8.58 -2.77
N GLN A 129 -12.50 7.95 -1.61
CA GLN A 129 -12.97 6.57 -1.49
C GLN A 129 -14.48 6.53 -1.74
N LEU A 130 -14.95 5.52 -2.47
CA LEU A 130 -16.34 5.45 -2.89
C LEU A 130 -17.28 5.35 -1.68
N ASP A 131 -16.88 4.64 -0.62
CA ASP A 131 -17.65 4.47 0.61
C ASP A 131 -17.92 5.80 1.35
N GLU A 132 -16.98 6.74 1.32
CA GLU A 132 -17.10 8.07 1.93
C GLU A 132 -18.21 8.90 1.28
N VAL A 133 -18.45 8.72 -0.02
CA VAL A 133 -19.42 9.52 -0.79
C VAL A 133 -20.68 8.74 -1.16
N TRP A 134 -20.66 7.40 -1.13
CA TRP A 134 -21.72 6.55 -1.67
C TRP A 134 -23.09 6.85 -1.09
N THR A 135 -23.19 7.10 0.22
CA THR A 135 -24.50 7.35 0.87
C THR A 135 -25.15 8.61 0.31
N ASP A 136 -24.36 9.66 0.09
CA ASP A 136 -24.81 10.98 -0.33
C ASP A 136 -24.91 11.13 -1.85
N MET A 137 -24.43 10.16 -2.63
CA MET A 137 -24.54 10.16 -4.08
C MET A 137 -25.99 9.96 -4.55
N ASP A 138 -26.38 10.76 -5.56
CA ASP A 138 -27.64 10.59 -6.27
C ASP A 138 -27.72 9.23 -6.98
N LEU A 139 -28.94 8.71 -7.09
CA LEU A 139 -29.18 7.38 -7.69
C LEU A 139 -28.64 7.29 -9.13
N SER A 140 -28.74 8.37 -9.91
CA SER A 140 -28.19 8.41 -11.27
C SER A 140 -26.68 8.26 -11.30
N ASP A 141 -25.96 8.80 -10.33
CA ASP A 141 -24.49 8.68 -10.27
C ASP A 141 -24.06 7.31 -9.76
N LYS A 142 -24.83 6.70 -8.86
CA LYS A 142 -24.63 5.29 -8.47
C LYS A 142 -24.74 4.36 -9.67
N PHE A 143 -25.74 4.56 -10.54
CA PHE A 143 -25.87 3.79 -11.77
C PHE A 143 -24.65 3.95 -12.67
N LYS A 144 -24.16 5.18 -12.88
CA LYS A 144 -22.93 5.41 -13.67
C LYS A 144 -21.71 4.68 -13.11
N VAL A 145 -21.56 4.61 -11.79
CA VAL A 145 -20.47 3.86 -11.15
C VAL A 145 -20.61 2.36 -11.41
N VAL A 146 -21.83 1.81 -11.27
CA VAL A 146 -22.09 0.39 -11.55
C VAL A 146 -21.84 0.08 -13.03
N ASP A 147 -22.31 0.92 -13.94
CA ASP A 147 -22.08 0.75 -15.39
C ASP A 147 -20.59 0.79 -15.72
N ALA A 148 -19.83 1.72 -15.13
CA ALA A 148 -18.39 1.81 -15.30
C ALA A 148 -17.66 0.57 -14.75
N LEU A 149 -18.12 0.02 -13.63
CA LEU A 149 -17.55 -1.20 -13.05
C LEU A 149 -17.82 -2.42 -13.93
N VAL A 150 -19.03 -2.56 -14.49
CA VAL A 150 -19.40 -3.66 -15.39
C VAL A 150 -18.65 -3.57 -16.72
N ALA A 151 -18.28 -2.37 -17.15
CA ALA A 151 -17.51 -2.15 -18.38
C ALA A 151 -16.03 -2.55 -18.27
N VAL A 152 -15.52 -2.85 -17.07
CA VAL A 152 -14.18 -3.42 -16.89
C VAL A 152 -14.16 -4.86 -17.42
N GLN A 153 -13.49 -5.07 -18.56
CA GLN A 153 -13.32 -6.38 -19.22
C GLN A 153 -11.83 -6.71 -19.41
#